data_AF-A0A518FPM8-F1
#
_entry.id   AF-A0A518FPM8-F1
#
_cell.length_a   1.000
_cell.length_b   1.000
_cell.length_c   1.000
_cell.angle_alpha   90.00
_cell.angle_beta   90.00
_cell.angle_gamma   90.00
#
_symmetry.space_group_name_H-M   'P 1'
#
loop_
_entity.id
_entity.type
_entity.pdbx_description
1 polymer ?
#
loop_
_entity_poly.entity_id
_entity_poly.type
_entity_poly.pdbx_seq_one_letter_code
_entity_poly.pdbx_strand_id
1 'polypeptide(L)'
;MHRTFPLALSALSLLLTACSDKSDSTTPVQNSARTSAGSQAEAVKAPEQIIPTEQSLSAHSRALFEWFDTLDVPNLDDRKYLRIYRGTYLRVPDTEAKPHFTYAFLLDSTDTEKLVFTFGMSTESFTRDEYNMLSGEPYRYQEFDLQTDVIERLEELRALNKQEVHHKLAADRTDDPVALFILARGCFGNGFKQQAEDLISYLAELPDLRTGKPVGLVGIKNLLSEDMASSDLAATLQAFSEPTMSRERLRQRFLEITTRYPQSTSAIQARESAAILTRMIKEDNAHAQATIKPLAQMTPREQVAELIYQLRDQKAENGMRVGPWNGGIYSFNQVLYKGSPATQLVNLGDVTLEQLINAVDDDSFTRCGSSHRVFRVGECCQKIIDRIQPTGRMFDVAGNPQRAKAAMKVWYLGN
;
A
#
# COMPACT_ATOMS: atom_id res chain seq x y z
N MET A 1 23.81 1.04 -43.57
CA MET A 1 24.95 0.79 -42.66
C MET A 1 24.40 0.63 -41.25
N HIS A 2 24.19 -0.61 -40.81
CA HIS A 2 23.69 -0.91 -39.46
C HIS A 2 24.85 -0.86 -38.47
N ARG A 3 24.83 0.12 -37.56
CA ARG A 3 25.67 0.14 -36.37
C ARG A 3 24.81 -0.20 -35.16
N THR A 4 25.06 -1.37 -34.61
CA THR A 4 24.69 -1.78 -33.26
C THR A 4 25.49 -0.95 -32.25
N PHE A 5 24.79 -0.36 -31.27
CA PHE A 5 25.40 0.26 -30.09
C PHE A 5 25.01 -0.55 -28.83
N PRO A 6 25.89 -0.63 -27.82
CA PRO A 6 25.69 -1.45 -26.64
C PRO A 6 24.78 -0.73 -25.63
N LEU A 7 23.75 -1.43 -25.15
CA LEU A 7 22.96 -1.03 -23.99
C LEU A 7 23.78 -1.34 -22.73
N ALA A 8 24.22 -0.31 -22.02
CA ALA A 8 24.64 -0.43 -20.63
C ALA A 8 23.37 -0.42 -19.76
N LEU A 9 23.02 -1.60 -19.25
CA LEU A 9 21.93 -1.82 -18.29
C LEU A 9 22.37 -1.36 -16.90
N SER A 10 21.68 -0.36 -16.35
CA SER A 10 21.58 -0.15 -14.91
C SER A 10 20.54 -1.13 -14.36
N ALA A 11 21.01 -1.97 -13.44
CA ALA A 11 20.28 -3.08 -12.84
C ALA A 11 19.22 -2.60 -11.84
N LEU A 12 17.96 -3.03 -12.00
CA LEU A 12 17.33 -4.08 -11.20
C LEU A 12 15.89 -4.30 -11.69
N SER A 13 15.51 -5.57 -11.80
CA SER A 13 14.17 -6.14 -11.99
C SER A 13 13.67 -6.41 -13.42
N LEU A 14 13.19 -7.66 -13.54
CA LEU A 14 12.46 -8.33 -14.64
C LEU A 14 13.29 -8.99 -15.75
N LEU A 15 13.56 -10.29 -15.59
CA LEU A 15 13.35 -11.34 -16.61
C LEU A 15 13.54 -12.73 -15.99
N LEU A 16 12.43 -13.48 -15.84
CA LEU A 16 12.41 -14.93 -15.83
C LEU A 16 11.49 -15.36 -16.97
N THR A 17 12.07 -15.92 -18.04
CA THR A 17 11.38 -16.86 -18.92
C THR A 17 12.39 -17.71 -19.69
N ALA A 18 11.98 -18.98 -19.88
CA ALA A 18 12.48 -20.01 -20.79
C ALA A 18 13.63 -20.91 -20.29
N CYS A 19 13.24 -22.07 -19.74
CA CYS A 19 13.63 -23.40 -20.22
C CYS A 19 12.63 -24.41 -19.66
N SER A 20 11.66 -24.84 -20.48
CA SER A 20 10.86 -26.04 -20.23
C SER A 20 11.21 -27.01 -21.35
N ASP A 21 12.11 -27.94 -21.05
CA ASP A 21 12.39 -29.09 -21.88
C ASP A 21 11.62 -30.29 -21.35
N LYS A 22 10.94 -30.94 -22.30
CA LYS A 22 10.13 -32.14 -22.13
C LYS A 22 10.96 -33.29 -21.58
N SER A 23 10.38 -34.02 -20.63
CA SER A 23 10.68 -35.44 -20.48
C SER A 23 9.39 -36.21 -20.25
N ASP A 24 9.14 -37.11 -21.20
CA ASP A 24 8.10 -38.13 -21.21
C ASP A 24 8.16 -39.03 -19.96
N SER A 25 6.98 -39.42 -19.45
CA SER A 25 6.85 -40.73 -18.81
C SER A 25 5.44 -41.29 -18.96
N THR A 26 5.42 -42.39 -19.68
CA THR A 26 4.38 -43.35 -20.05
C THR A 26 3.87 -44.15 -18.82
N THR A 27 2.53 -44.29 -18.69
CA THR A 27 1.63 -45.39 -18.20
C THR A 27 2.11 -46.46 -17.17
N PRO A 28 1.24 -47.27 -16.47
CA PRO A 28 -0.17 -47.61 -16.73
C PRO A 28 -1.15 -47.79 -15.51
N VAL A 29 -2.44 -47.87 -15.88
CA VAL A 29 -3.57 -48.73 -15.45
C VAL A 29 -3.34 -49.81 -14.37
N GLN A 30 -4.25 -49.90 -13.37
CA GLN A 30 -5.03 -51.09 -12.90
C GLN A 30 -5.62 -50.82 -11.50
N ASN A 31 -6.96 -50.77 -11.30
CA ASN A 31 -7.95 -51.84 -11.09
C ASN A 31 -8.04 -52.43 -9.67
N SER A 32 -9.29 -52.51 -9.17
CA SER A 32 -9.83 -53.44 -8.16
C SER A 32 -9.44 -53.20 -6.69
N ALA A 33 -10.17 -53.60 -5.65
CA ALA A 33 -11.57 -53.96 -5.42
C ALA A 33 -11.71 -54.14 -3.88
N ARG A 34 -12.86 -53.71 -3.35
CA ARG A 34 -13.71 -54.35 -2.31
C ARG A 34 -13.12 -55.41 -1.35
N THR A 35 -13.20 -55.17 -0.03
CA THR A 35 -13.55 -56.13 1.06
C THR A 35 -13.67 -55.34 2.38
N SER A 36 -14.87 -55.01 2.89
CA SER A 36 -15.73 -55.69 3.89
C SER A 36 -15.08 -56.43 5.07
N ALA A 37 -15.53 -55.99 6.25
CA ALA A 37 -15.90 -56.76 7.44
C ALA A 37 -14.82 -57.17 8.46
N GLY A 38 -14.93 -56.54 9.65
CA GLY A 38 -15.07 -57.23 10.92
C GLY A 38 -13.82 -57.29 11.80
N SER A 39 -13.88 -56.67 12.99
CA SER A 39 -13.91 -57.42 14.27
C SER A 39 -13.62 -56.51 15.48
N GLN A 40 -14.54 -56.58 16.43
CA GLN A 40 -14.38 -56.58 17.89
C GLN A 40 -13.71 -55.40 18.61
N ALA A 41 -14.55 -54.84 19.49
CA ALA A 41 -14.24 -53.92 20.56
C ALA A 41 -13.40 -54.60 21.66
N GLU A 42 -12.19 -54.09 21.86
CA GLU A 42 -11.45 -54.20 23.12
C GLU A 42 -11.60 -52.88 23.88
N ALA A 43 -12.14 -52.95 25.10
CA ALA A 43 -12.24 -51.82 26.00
C ALA A 43 -10.85 -51.45 26.52
N VAL A 44 -10.13 -50.65 25.74
CA VAL A 44 -8.86 -50.04 26.11
C VAL A 44 -9.15 -48.99 27.19
N LYS A 45 -8.59 -49.25 28.37
CA LYS A 45 -8.52 -48.35 29.52
C LYS A 45 -8.09 -46.96 29.03
N ALA A 46 -8.96 -45.96 29.17
CA ALA A 46 -8.71 -44.61 28.72
C ALA A 46 -7.34 -44.14 29.28
N PRO A 47 -6.37 -43.78 28.42
CA PRO A 47 -5.10 -43.27 28.90
C PRO A 47 -5.36 -42.00 29.70
N GLU A 48 -4.78 -41.92 30.91
CA GLU A 48 -4.70 -40.69 31.67
C GLU A 48 -4.20 -39.59 30.73
N GLN A 49 -5.10 -38.67 30.38
CA GLN A 49 -4.77 -37.49 29.60
C GLN A 49 -3.79 -36.68 30.45
N ILE A 50 -2.51 -36.82 30.15
CA ILE A 50 -1.45 -35.93 30.62
C ILE A 50 -1.90 -34.54 30.19
N ILE A 51 -2.43 -33.76 31.14
CA ILE A 51 -2.82 -32.37 30.90
C ILE A 51 -1.57 -31.68 30.38
N PRO A 52 -1.56 -31.19 29.13
CA PRO A 52 -0.40 -30.55 28.55
C PRO A 52 0.00 -29.38 29.46
N THR A 53 1.19 -29.46 30.02
CA THR A 53 1.80 -28.35 30.76
C THR A 53 1.64 -27.09 29.92
N GLU A 54 1.00 -26.04 30.47
CA GLU A 54 0.75 -24.78 29.76
C GLU A 54 2.02 -24.34 29.02
N GLN A 55 2.01 -24.43 27.69
CA GLN A 55 3.15 -24.04 26.88
C GLN A 55 3.33 -22.53 27.04
N SER A 56 4.41 -22.15 27.72
CA SER A 56 4.82 -20.76 27.83
C SER A 56 5.24 -20.25 26.44
N LEU A 57 4.78 -19.06 26.07
CA LEU A 57 5.20 -18.35 24.86
C LEU A 57 6.73 -18.32 24.75
N SER A 58 7.28 -18.54 23.54
CA SER A 58 8.72 -18.51 23.35
C SER A 58 9.30 -17.12 23.64
N ALA A 59 10.58 -17.07 24.02
CA ALA A 59 11.27 -15.80 24.25
C ALA A 59 11.29 -14.91 23.00
N HIS A 60 11.33 -15.53 21.82
CA HIS A 60 11.31 -14.82 20.55
C HIS A 60 9.96 -14.15 20.28
N SER A 61 8.86 -14.90 20.40
CA SER A 61 7.50 -14.35 20.25
C SER A 61 7.24 -13.20 21.21
N ARG A 62 7.71 -13.33 22.47
CA ARG A 62 7.60 -12.23 23.46
C ARG A 62 8.34 -10.97 23.00
N ALA A 63 9.58 -11.11 22.52
CA ALA A 63 10.36 -9.98 22.02
C ALA A 63 9.72 -9.31 20.78
N LEU A 64 9.04 -10.07 19.93
CA LEU A 64 8.26 -9.51 18.82
C LEU A 64 7.08 -8.68 19.31
N PHE A 65 6.32 -9.19 20.28
CA PHE A 65 5.19 -8.45 20.87
C PHE A 65 5.66 -7.19 21.60
N GLU A 66 6.73 -7.29 22.39
CA GLU A 66 7.34 -6.12 23.05
C GLU A 66 7.77 -5.05 22.05
N TRP A 67 8.39 -5.45 20.92
CA TRP A 67 8.72 -4.51 19.84
C TRP A 67 7.47 -3.88 19.22
N PHE A 68 6.44 -4.67 18.92
CA PHE A 68 5.21 -4.18 18.32
C PHE A 68 4.50 -3.16 19.23
N ASP A 69 4.48 -3.42 20.53
CA ASP A 69 3.89 -2.52 21.52
C ASP A 69 4.64 -1.17 21.61
N THR A 70 5.90 -1.07 21.11
CA THR A 70 6.61 0.22 20.99
C THR A 70 6.15 1.10 19.83
N LEU A 71 5.31 0.58 18.92
CA LEU A 71 4.83 1.29 17.73
C LEU A 71 3.62 2.20 18.01
N ASP A 72 3.28 2.44 19.28
CA ASP A 72 2.12 3.23 19.71
C ASP A 72 0.78 2.64 19.24
N VAL A 73 0.74 1.31 19.14
CA VAL A 73 -0.48 0.55 18.84
C VAL A 73 -1.35 0.43 20.11
N PRO A 74 -2.68 0.39 19.98
CA PRO A 74 -3.56 0.19 21.13
C PRO A 74 -3.29 -1.13 21.87
N ASN A 75 -3.40 -1.13 23.20
CA ASN A 75 -3.28 -2.36 23.99
C ASN A 75 -4.44 -3.33 23.69
N LEU A 76 -4.08 -4.55 23.26
CA LEU A 76 -4.99 -5.63 22.88
C LEU A 76 -5.28 -6.65 24.00
N ASP A 77 -4.74 -6.45 25.19
CA ASP A 77 -4.98 -7.32 26.34
C ASP A 77 -6.46 -7.30 26.75
N ASP A 78 -7.03 -8.50 26.96
CA ASP A 78 -8.44 -8.74 27.33
C ASP A 78 -9.48 -8.04 26.43
N ARG A 79 -9.11 -7.70 25.18
CA ARG A 79 -10.00 -7.03 24.23
C ARG A 79 -10.91 -8.01 23.52
N LYS A 80 -12.20 -7.66 23.45
CA LYS A 80 -13.19 -8.40 22.67
C LYS A 80 -12.83 -8.43 21.19
N TYR A 81 -12.98 -9.58 20.58
CA TYR A 81 -12.80 -9.77 19.14
C TYR A 81 -14.14 -9.64 18.41
N LEU A 82 -14.20 -8.74 17.44
CA LEU A 82 -15.42 -8.41 16.70
C LEU A 82 -15.30 -8.77 15.22
N ARG A 83 -16.41 -9.26 14.67
CA ARG A 83 -16.68 -9.32 13.25
C ARG A 83 -17.69 -8.23 12.86
N ILE A 84 -17.27 -7.32 11.99
CA ILE A 84 -18.02 -6.12 11.59
C ILE A 84 -18.46 -6.29 10.14
N TYR A 85 -19.77 -6.27 9.88
CA TYR A 85 -20.32 -6.34 8.53
C TYR A 85 -20.10 -5.01 7.80
N ARG A 86 -19.38 -5.07 6.67
CA ARG A 86 -19.04 -3.93 5.82
C ARG A 86 -19.93 -3.83 4.57
N GLY A 87 -20.98 -4.64 4.45
CA GLY A 87 -21.88 -4.65 3.30
C GLY A 87 -21.70 -5.90 2.44
N THR A 88 -22.11 -5.84 1.18
CA THR A 88 -21.86 -6.91 0.21
C THR A 88 -20.95 -6.44 -0.91
N TYR A 89 -20.23 -7.38 -1.53
CA TYR A 89 -19.43 -7.12 -2.72
C TYR A 89 -19.71 -8.18 -3.78
N LEU A 90 -19.60 -7.80 -5.06
CA LEU A 90 -19.67 -8.72 -6.19
C LEU A 90 -18.25 -9.09 -6.60
N ARG A 91 -17.86 -10.35 -6.36
CA ARG A 91 -16.56 -10.86 -6.80
C ARG A 91 -16.66 -11.34 -8.23
N VAL A 92 -16.28 -10.53 -9.22
CA VAL A 92 -16.23 -10.99 -10.62
C VAL A 92 -15.35 -12.27 -10.72
N PRO A 93 -15.79 -13.36 -11.39
CA PRO A 93 -16.99 -13.51 -12.24
C PRO A 93 -18.25 -14.01 -11.50
N ASP A 94 -18.19 -14.17 -10.18
CA ASP A 94 -19.33 -14.59 -9.36
C ASP A 94 -20.48 -13.59 -9.48
N THR A 95 -21.68 -14.10 -9.74
CA THR A 95 -22.91 -13.30 -9.81
C THR A 95 -23.56 -13.13 -8.45
N GLU A 96 -23.14 -13.91 -7.43
CA GLU A 96 -23.68 -13.82 -6.09
C GLU A 96 -22.95 -12.75 -5.27
N ALA A 97 -23.74 -11.84 -4.69
CA ALA A 97 -23.24 -10.86 -3.74
C ALA A 97 -22.80 -11.57 -2.46
N LYS A 98 -21.52 -11.41 -2.10
CA LYS A 98 -20.96 -12.00 -0.88
C LYS A 98 -20.90 -10.96 0.22
N PRO A 99 -21.19 -11.33 1.49
CA PRO A 99 -20.99 -10.41 2.59
C PRO A 99 -19.51 -10.07 2.72
N HIS A 100 -19.21 -8.82 3.01
CA HIS A 100 -17.86 -8.34 3.31
C HIS A 100 -17.76 -8.09 4.82
N PHE A 101 -16.71 -8.60 5.45
CA PHE A 101 -16.48 -8.41 6.88
C PHE A 101 -15.10 -7.80 7.14
N THR A 102 -15.03 -6.99 8.20
CA THR A 102 -13.78 -6.58 8.84
C THR A 102 -13.71 -7.23 10.21
N TYR A 103 -12.54 -7.77 10.55
CA TYR A 103 -12.23 -8.29 11.87
C TYR A 103 -11.39 -7.27 12.63
N ALA A 104 -11.70 -7.08 13.91
CA ALA A 104 -11.07 -6.03 14.72
C ALA A 104 -11.15 -6.35 16.22
N PHE A 105 -10.29 -5.70 17.01
CA PHE A 105 -10.36 -5.71 18.47
C PHE A 105 -11.10 -4.47 18.97
N LEU A 106 -12.07 -4.66 19.88
CA LEU A 106 -12.83 -3.56 20.47
C LEU A 106 -11.97 -2.78 21.48
N LEU A 107 -11.75 -1.49 21.22
CA LEU A 107 -11.01 -0.60 22.11
C LEU A 107 -11.92 0.12 23.09
N ASP A 108 -13.02 0.66 22.57
CA ASP A 108 -14.03 1.37 23.34
C ASP A 108 -15.41 1.23 22.69
N SER A 109 -16.46 1.38 23.49
CA SER A 109 -17.83 1.10 23.07
C SER A 109 -18.83 1.99 23.80
N THR A 110 -19.56 2.80 23.05
CA THR A 110 -20.77 3.48 23.51
C THR A 110 -22.02 2.78 22.98
N ASP A 111 -23.21 3.30 23.29
CA ASP A 111 -24.48 2.76 22.79
C ASP A 111 -24.62 2.87 21.26
N THR A 112 -24.00 3.88 20.65
CA THR A 112 -24.12 4.20 19.22
C THR A 112 -22.82 3.97 18.45
N GLU A 113 -21.66 3.99 19.12
CA GLU A 113 -20.34 4.00 18.51
C GLU A 113 -19.47 2.85 19.02
N LYS A 114 -18.68 2.25 18.12
CA LYS A 114 -17.65 1.27 18.44
C LYS A 114 -16.31 1.75 17.92
N LEU A 115 -15.36 1.99 18.82
CA LEU A 115 -13.98 2.29 18.48
C LEU A 115 -13.20 0.97 18.45
N VAL A 116 -12.60 0.63 17.31
CA VAL A 116 -11.93 -0.65 17.12
C VAL A 116 -10.54 -0.48 16.53
N PHE A 117 -9.65 -1.43 16.81
CA PHE A 117 -8.36 -1.57 16.13
C PHE A 117 -8.45 -2.68 15.08
N THR A 118 -8.32 -2.30 13.82
CA THR A 118 -8.44 -3.23 12.69
C THR A 118 -7.11 -3.92 12.39
N PHE A 119 -7.18 -5.00 11.61
CA PHE A 119 -5.99 -5.68 11.11
C PHE A 119 -5.20 -4.87 10.08
N GLY A 120 -5.73 -3.75 9.60
CA GLY A 120 -5.00 -2.79 8.76
C GLY A 120 -4.20 -1.75 9.55
N MET A 121 -3.93 -1.99 10.84
CA MET A 121 -3.25 -1.06 11.75
C MET A 121 -3.93 0.30 11.90
N SER A 122 -5.25 0.36 11.70
CA SER A 122 -6.04 1.58 11.88
C SER A 122 -6.92 1.47 13.11
N THR A 123 -7.05 2.58 13.83
CA THR A 123 -8.18 2.78 14.74
C THR A 123 -9.32 3.39 13.94
N GLU A 124 -10.45 2.68 13.89
CA GLU A 124 -11.66 3.12 13.18
C GLU A 124 -12.81 3.24 14.17
N SER A 125 -13.64 4.25 13.95
CA SER A 125 -14.92 4.40 14.62
C SER A 125 -16.04 3.93 13.68
N PHE A 126 -16.94 3.11 14.22
CA PHE A 126 -18.14 2.67 13.52
C PHE A 126 -19.36 3.11 14.32
N THR A 127 -20.19 3.94 13.70
CA THR A 127 -21.42 4.46 14.31
C THR A 127 -22.64 3.77 13.71
N ARG A 128 -23.62 3.39 14.53
CA ARG A 128 -24.90 2.80 14.05
C ARG A 128 -25.70 3.77 13.19
N ASP A 129 -25.54 5.07 13.44
CA ASP A 129 -26.26 6.13 12.72
C ASP A 129 -25.63 6.44 11.36
N GLU A 130 -24.40 5.98 11.12
CA GLU A 130 -23.74 6.10 9.83
C GLU A 130 -24.08 4.90 8.95
N TYR A 131 -24.60 5.20 7.77
CA TYR A 131 -24.84 4.18 6.76
C TYR A 131 -23.51 3.72 6.17
N ASN A 132 -23.33 2.42 6.13
CA ASN A 132 -22.24 1.82 5.39
C ASN A 132 -22.37 2.19 3.91
N MET A 133 -21.37 2.87 3.34
CA MET A 133 -21.43 3.34 1.96
C MET A 133 -21.57 2.22 0.90
N LEU A 134 -21.20 0.97 1.23
CA LEU A 134 -21.28 -0.16 0.31
C LEU A 134 -22.67 -0.82 0.32
N SER A 135 -23.31 -0.96 1.49
CA SER A 135 -24.63 -1.59 1.58
C SER A 135 -25.81 -0.63 1.69
N GLY A 136 -25.58 0.62 2.09
CA GLY A 136 -26.65 1.53 2.50
C GLY A 136 -27.38 1.07 3.77
N GLU A 137 -26.78 0.15 4.54
CA GLU A 137 -27.32 -0.35 5.81
C GLU A 137 -26.45 0.11 6.99
N PRO A 138 -27.00 0.22 8.21
CA PRO A 138 -26.21 0.39 9.42
C PRO A 138 -25.18 -0.73 9.61
N TYR A 139 -24.04 -0.41 10.23
CA TYR A 139 -23.03 -1.39 10.60
C TYR A 139 -23.60 -2.43 11.58
N ARG A 140 -23.31 -3.71 11.32
CA ARG A 140 -23.68 -4.84 12.19
C ARG A 140 -22.43 -5.42 12.83
N TYR A 141 -22.50 -5.70 14.13
CA TYR A 141 -21.39 -6.19 14.94
C TYR A 141 -21.75 -7.55 15.53
N GLN A 142 -20.78 -8.46 15.55
CA GLN A 142 -20.88 -9.73 16.23
C GLN A 142 -19.60 -9.98 17.02
N GLU A 143 -19.73 -10.21 18.33
CA GLU A 143 -18.63 -10.77 19.13
C GLU A 143 -18.34 -12.18 18.62
N PHE A 144 -17.07 -12.44 18.31
CA PHE A 144 -16.63 -13.65 17.64
C PHE A 144 -15.62 -14.37 18.52
N ASP A 145 -15.70 -15.70 18.57
CA ASP A 145 -14.80 -16.49 19.40
C ASP A 145 -13.39 -16.48 18.80
N LEU A 146 -12.48 -15.76 19.45
CA LEU A 146 -11.12 -15.54 18.97
C LEU A 146 -10.35 -16.86 18.80
N GLN A 147 -10.46 -17.76 19.77
CA GLN A 147 -9.73 -19.03 19.76
C GLN A 147 -10.18 -19.91 18.60
N THR A 148 -11.49 -20.07 18.42
CA THR A 148 -12.08 -20.86 17.34
C THR A 148 -11.72 -20.28 15.98
N ASP A 149 -11.83 -18.95 15.79
CA ASP A 149 -11.48 -18.30 14.51
C ASP A 149 -10.01 -18.54 14.12
N VAL A 150 -9.09 -18.49 15.09
CA VAL A 150 -7.66 -18.67 14.83
C VAL A 150 -7.34 -20.12 14.45
N ILE A 151 -7.96 -21.09 15.12
CA ILE A 151 -7.80 -22.51 14.80
C ILE A 151 -8.27 -22.79 13.37
N GLU A 152 -9.51 -22.40 13.05
CA GLU A 152 -10.08 -22.58 11.70
C GLU A 152 -9.23 -21.88 10.63
N ARG A 153 -8.78 -20.64 10.91
CA ARG A 153 -7.96 -19.87 9.98
C ARG A 153 -6.60 -20.52 9.73
N LEU A 154 -5.92 -21.01 10.77
CA LEU A 154 -4.65 -21.72 10.61
C LEU A 154 -4.82 -23.01 9.80
N GLU A 155 -5.92 -23.73 9.97
CA GLU A 155 -6.24 -24.91 9.15
C GLU A 155 -6.44 -24.53 7.68
N GLU A 156 -7.22 -23.48 7.39
CA GLU A 156 -7.44 -22.94 6.05
C GLU A 156 -6.11 -22.51 5.40
N LEU A 157 -5.30 -21.74 6.10
CA LEU A 157 -4.01 -21.23 5.62
C LEU A 157 -3.01 -22.36 5.32
N ARG A 158 -2.94 -23.39 6.18
CA ARG A 158 -2.08 -24.56 5.98
C ARG A 158 -2.58 -25.48 4.86
N ALA A 159 -3.89 -25.52 4.62
CA ALA A 159 -4.47 -26.23 3.49
C ALA A 159 -4.16 -25.54 2.16
N LEU A 160 -4.22 -24.20 2.15
CA LEU A 160 -3.96 -23.38 0.96
C LEU A 160 -2.49 -23.38 0.54
N ASN A 161 -1.54 -23.33 1.48
CA ASN A 161 -0.10 -23.33 1.16
C ASN A 161 0.33 -24.60 0.37
N LYS A 162 -0.48 -25.66 0.38
CA LYS A 162 -0.22 -26.90 -0.38
C LYS A 162 -0.70 -26.84 -1.82
N GLN A 163 -1.50 -25.83 -2.19
CA GLN A 163 -2.00 -25.63 -3.54
C GLN A 163 -1.39 -24.32 -4.05
N GLU A 164 -0.61 -24.36 -5.14
CA GLU A 164 0.14 -23.21 -5.72
C GLU A 164 -0.71 -22.00 -6.18
N VAL A 165 -1.93 -21.82 -5.66
CA VAL A 165 -2.89 -20.81 -6.07
C VAL A 165 -2.99 -19.71 -5.00
N HIS A 166 -2.03 -18.78 -5.02
CA HIS A 166 -1.96 -17.56 -4.20
C HIS A 166 -3.12 -16.54 -4.42
N HIS A 167 -4.27 -16.95 -4.95
CA HIS A 167 -5.37 -16.03 -5.33
C HIS A 167 -6.74 -16.40 -4.76
N LYS A 168 -6.81 -17.37 -3.83
CA LYS A 168 -8.08 -18.00 -3.43
C LYS A 168 -8.51 -17.84 -1.98
N LEU A 169 -7.84 -17.04 -1.16
CA LEU A 169 -8.47 -16.66 0.10
C LEU A 169 -9.77 -15.91 -0.18
N ALA A 170 -10.80 -16.23 0.61
CA ALA A 170 -12.02 -15.44 0.64
C ALA A 170 -11.60 -14.01 0.97
N ALA A 171 -12.06 -13.02 0.21
CA ALA A 171 -11.55 -11.64 0.27
C ALA A 171 -11.70 -10.96 1.65
N ASP A 172 -12.27 -11.65 2.62
CA ASP A 172 -12.55 -11.18 3.98
C ASP A 172 -11.56 -11.69 5.04
N ARG A 173 -10.80 -12.78 4.75
CA ARG A 173 -9.76 -13.31 5.65
C ARG A 173 -8.42 -13.19 4.95
N THR A 174 -7.57 -12.31 5.46
CA THR A 174 -6.30 -11.93 4.83
C THR A 174 -5.16 -12.85 5.27
N ASP A 175 -4.31 -13.25 4.32
CA ASP A 175 -2.97 -13.86 4.53
C ASP A 175 -1.88 -12.81 4.78
N ASP A 176 -2.28 -11.55 4.88
CA ASP A 176 -1.41 -10.43 5.22
C ASP A 176 -0.64 -10.70 6.53
N PRO A 177 0.71 -10.64 6.49
CA PRO A 177 1.55 -10.94 7.64
C PRO A 177 1.26 -10.03 8.85
N VAL A 178 0.97 -8.75 8.62
CA VAL A 178 0.67 -7.78 9.68
C VAL A 178 -0.64 -8.13 10.38
N ALA A 179 -1.68 -8.46 9.63
CA ALA A 179 -2.96 -8.91 10.15
C ALA A 179 -2.84 -10.18 11.00
N LEU A 180 -2.09 -11.18 10.51
CA LEU A 180 -1.84 -12.42 11.26
C LEU A 180 -1.04 -12.16 12.53
N PHE A 181 -0.08 -11.23 12.50
CA PHE A 181 0.67 -10.84 13.67
C PHE A 181 -0.17 -10.09 14.71
N ILE A 182 -1.05 -9.18 14.28
CA ILE A 182 -2.02 -8.50 15.18
C ILE A 182 -2.94 -9.53 15.83
N LEU A 183 -3.42 -10.52 15.06
CA LEU A 183 -4.23 -11.61 15.59
C LEU A 183 -3.45 -12.43 16.63
N ALA A 184 -2.16 -12.73 16.38
CA ALA A 184 -1.30 -13.41 17.34
C ALA A 184 -1.10 -12.60 18.63
N ARG A 185 -0.89 -11.27 18.52
CA ARG A 185 -0.77 -10.37 19.67
C ARG A 185 -2.06 -10.32 20.50
N GLY A 186 -3.22 -10.32 19.83
CA GLY A 186 -4.52 -10.37 20.49
C GLY A 186 -4.80 -11.71 21.17
N CYS A 187 -4.41 -12.84 20.56
CA CYS A 187 -4.45 -14.16 21.21
C CYS A 187 -3.62 -14.17 22.50
N PHE A 188 -2.39 -13.66 22.45
CA PHE A 188 -1.53 -13.56 23.62
C PHE A 188 -2.16 -12.71 24.72
N GLY A 189 -2.69 -11.54 24.37
CA GLY A 189 -3.36 -10.63 25.30
C GLY A 189 -4.65 -11.18 25.93
N ASN A 190 -5.28 -12.20 25.33
CA ASN A 190 -6.45 -12.89 25.87
C ASN A 190 -6.10 -14.26 26.49
N GLY A 191 -4.81 -14.55 26.72
CA GLY A 191 -4.36 -15.80 27.35
C GLY A 191 -4.26 -17.03 26.43
N PHE A 192 -4.58 -16.91 25.14
CA PHE A 192 -4.47 -17.98 24.14
C PHE A 192 -3.03 -18.13 23.61
N LYS A 193 -2.10 -18.46 24.51
CA LYS A 193 -0.65 -18.50 24.24
C LYS A 193 -0.26 -19.47 23.13
N GLN A 194 -0.91 -20.64 23.07
CA GLN A 194 -0.60 -21.64 22.04
C GLN A 194 -0.98 -21.13 20.64
N GLN A 195 -2.18 -20.56 20.50
CA GLN A 195 -2.66 -20.00 19.25
C GLN A 195 -1.78 -18.84 18.77
N ALA A 196 -1.31 -18.01 19.71
CA ALA A 196 -0.33 -16.97 19.40
C ALA A 196 0.97 -17.56 18.84
N GLU A 197 1.54 -18.59 19.49
CA GLU A 197 2.77 -19.24 19.04
C GLU A 197 2.60 -19.96 17.69
N ASP A 198 1.44 -20.58 17.44
CA ASP A 198 1.12 -21.25 16.18
C ASP A 198 1.04 -20.26 15.01
N LEU A 199 0.48 -19.06 15.23
CA LEU A 199 0.46 -17.98 14.25
C LEU A 199 1.87 -17.43 13.97
N ILE A 200 2.70 -17.24 15.00
CA ILE A 200 4.11 -16.81 14.82
C ILE A 200 4.91 -17.88 14.05
N SER A 201 4.68 -19.15 14.36
CA SER A 201 5.32 -20.26 13.66
C SER A 201 4.91 -20.29 12.19
N TYR A 202 3.62 -20.08 11.90
CA TYR A 202 3.13 -19.97 10.53
C TYR A 202 3.77 -18.77 9.79
N LEU A 203 3.87 -17.61 10.43
CA LEU A 203 4.56 -16.44 9.86
C LEU A 203 6.03 -16.72 9.52
N ALA A 204 6.74 -17.49 10.35
CA ALA A 204 8.11 -17.92 10.06
C ALA A 204 8.22 -18.82 8.82
N GLU A 205 7.15 -19.54 8.47
CA GLU A 205 7.10 -20.44 7.32
C GLU A 205 6.74 -19.72 6.01
N LEU A 206 6.20 -18.49 6.08
CA LEU A 206 5.87 -17.71 4.88
C LEU A 206 7.11 -17.50 4.00
N PRO A 207 6.98 -17.59 2.67
CA PRO A 207 8.08 -17.31 1.76
C PRO A 207 8.39 -15.81 1.74
N ASP A 208 9.66 -15.48 1.93
CA ASP A 208 10.18 -14.14 1.67
C ASP A 208 10.05 -13.84 0.17
N LEU A 209 9.33 -12.76 -0.17
CA LEU A 209 9.00 -12.43 -1.56
C LEU A 209 10.24 -12.19 -2.45
N ARG A 210 11.41 -11.90 -1.88
CA ARG A 210 12.64 -11.63 -2.63
C ARG A 210 13.45 -12.89 -2.88
N THR A 211 13.46 -13.81 -1.92
CA THR A 211 14.32 -15.01 -1.94
C THR A 211 13.57 -16.30 -2.19
N GLY A 212 12.24 -16.31 -2.02
CA GLY A 212 11.37 -17.48 -2.08
C GLY A 212 11.57 -18.48 -0.93
N LYS A 213 12.46 -18.17 0.03
CA LYS A 213 12.75 -19.04 1.18
C LYS A 213 11.87 -18.67 2.36
N PRO A 214 11.59 -19.60 3.29
CA PRO A 214 10.92 -19.27 4.55
C PRO A 214 11.63 -18.12 5.25
N VAL A 215 10.86 -17.14 5.72
CA VAL A 215 11.35 -15.95 6.42
C VAL A 215 12.11 -16.33 7.70
N GLY A 216 11.65 -17.39 8.38
CA GLY A 216 12.17 -17.84 9.66
C GLY A 216 11.86 -16.87 10.80
N LEU A 217 12.01 -17.31 12.05
CA LEU A 217 11.67 -16.50 13.23
C LEU A 217 12.40 -15.14 13.22
N VAL A 218 13.71 -15.14 12.98
CA VAL A 218 14.53 -13.92 12.96
C VAL A 218 14.09 -12.93 11.87
N GLY A 219 13.52 -13.42 10.77
CA GLY A 219 13.07 -12.59 9.65
C GLY A 219 11.71 -11.93 9.86
N ILE A 220 10.87 -12.43 10.78
CA ILE A 220 9.49 -11.95 10.97
C ILE A 220 9.47 -10.45 11.24
N LYS A 221 10.33 -9.95 12.13
CA LYS A 221 10.39 -8.51 12.44
C LYS A 221 10.66 -7.67 11.20
N ASN A 222 11.57 -8.12 10.32
CA ASN A 222 11.91 -7.38 9.10
C ASN A 222 10.76 -7.43 8.10
N LEU A 223 10.11 -8.60 7.94
CA LEU A 223 8.91 -8.75 7.12
C LEU A 223 7.82 -7.77 7.56
N LEU A 224 7.49 -7.77 8.85
CA LEU A 224 6.47 -6.88 9.41
C LEU A 224 6.88 -5.42 9.28
N SER A 225 8.13 -5.06 9.60
CA SER A 225 8.61 -3.68 9.48
C SER A 225 8.53 -3.16 8.05
N GLU A 226 8.81 -3.99 7.05
CA GLU A 226 8.72 -3.61 5.64
C GLU A 226 7.27 -3.36 5.22
N ASP A 227 6.37 -4.28 5.57
CA ASP A 227 4.97 -4.21 5.18
C ASP A 227 4.22 -3.05 5.88
N MET A 228 4.43 -2.89 7.18
CA MET A 228 3.89 -1.77 7.97
C MET A 228 4.43 -0.43 7.45
N ALA A 229 5.72 -0.33 7.15
CA ALA A 229 6.30 0.90 6.61
C ALA A 229 5.78 1.23 5.20
N SER A 230 5.54 0.21 4.38
CA SER A 230 4.93 0.35 3.05
C SER A 230 3.50 0.88 3.13
N SER A 231 2.71 0.35 4.06
CA SER A 231 1.34 0.82 4.34
C SER A 231 1.32 2.28 4.82
N ASP A 232 2.15 2.63 5.83
CA ASP A 232 2.26 4.00 6.33
C ASP A 232 2.73 4.99 5.25
N LEU A 233 3.67 4.54 4.40
CA LEU A 233 4.14 5.31 3.25
C LEU A 233 3.02 5.55 2.25
N ALA A 234 2.26 4.51 1.88
CA ALA A 234 1.15 4.61 0.95
C ALA A 234 0.05 5.56 1.45
N ALA A 235 -0.32 5.45 2.73
CA ALA A 235 -1.25 6.37 3.38
C ALA A 235 -0.72 7.82 3.37
N THR A 236 0.58 8.01 3.63
CA THR A 236 1.21 9.34 3.59
C THR A 236 1.24 9.94 2.19
N LEU A 237 1.50 9.14 1.15
CA LEU A 237 1.47 9.58 -0.25
C LEU A 237 0.03 9.94 -0.69
N GLN A 238 -0.95 9.14 -0.30
CA GLN A 238 -2.36 9.44 -0.58
C GLN A 238 -2.82 10.75 0.06
N ALA A 239 -2.33 11.05 1.27
CA ALA A 239 -2.67 12.27 2.01
C ALA A 239 -2.24 13.57 1.31
N PHE A 240 -1.39 13.53 0.26
CA PHE A 240 -1.12 14.71 -0.56
C PHE A 240 -2.38 15.26 -1.25
N SER A 241 -3.33 14.39 -1.56
CA SER A 241 -4.60 14.76 -2.20
C SER A 241 -5.59 15.42 -1.23
N GLU A 242 -5.32 15.41 0.07
CA GLU A 242 -6.17 16.02 1.10
C GLU A 242 -5.87 17.53 1.23
N PRO A 243 -6.84 18.42 0.95
CA PRO A 243 -6.62 19.88 1.01
C PRO A 243 -6.22 20.41 2.39
N THR A 244 -6.67 19.74 3.45
CA THR A 244 -6.44 20.12 4.85
C THR A 244 -5.08 19.65 5.36
N MET A 245 -4.37 18.82 4.59
CA MET A 245 -3.07 18.27 4.98
C MET A 245 -1.95 19.26 4.62
N SER A 246 -1.31 19.88 5.61
CA SER A 246 -0.18 20.80 5.36
C SER A 246 1.09 20.05 4.96
N ARG A 247 2.03 20.75 4.30
CA ARG A 247 3.34 20.17 3.92
C ARG A 247 4.18 19.82 5.16
N GLU A 248 4.08 20.58 6.25
CA GLU A 248 4.71 20.29 7.54
C GLU A 248 4.19 18.97 8.13
N ARG A 249 2.87 18.75 8.08
CA ARG A 249 2.26 17.53 8.59
C ARG A 249 2.64 16.31 7.73
N LEU A 250 2.69 16.46 6.40
CA LEU A 250 3.23 15.43 5.51
C LEU A 250 4.69 15.11 5.83
N ARG A 251 5.54 16.14 6.00
CA ARG A 251 6.95 15.97 6.37
C ARG A 251 7.08 15.19 7.66
N GLN A 252 6.28 15.54 8.66
CA GLN A 252 6.29 14.88 9.97
C GLN A 252 5.92 13.39 9.85
N ARG A 253 4.88 13.06 9.08
CA ARG A 253 4.51 11.65 8.80
C ARG A 253 5.65 10.85 8.16
N PHE A 254 6.35 11.43 7.18
CA PHE A 254 7.52 10.77 6.61
C PHE A 254 8.63 10.55 7.65
N LEU A 255 8.90 11.52 8.52
CA LEU A 255 9.90 11.37 9.59
C LEU A 255 9.50 10.28 10.60
N GLU A 256 8.21 10.15 10.92
CA GLU A 256 7.68 9.08 11.78
C GLU A 256 7.96 7.70 11.17
N ILE A 257 7.72 7.50 9.87
CA ILE A 257 8.06 6.25 9.17
C ILE A 257 9.54 5.91 9.35
N THR A 258 10.43 6.90 9.15
CA THR A 258 11.88 6.69 9.26
C THR A 258 12.34 6.36 10.68
N THR A 259 11.57 6.79 11.68
CA THR A 259 11.85 6.57 13.10
C THR A 259 11.34 5.20 13.54
N ARG A 260 10.12 4.83 13.14
CA ARG A 260 9.50 3.54 13.50
C ARG A 260 10.14 2.36 12.78
N TYR A 261 10.50 2.53 11.51
CA TYR A 261 10.99 1.45 10.64
C TYR A 261 12.32 1.79 9.97
N PRO A 262 13.40 2.07 10.73
CA PRO A 262 14.62 2.65 10.18
C PRO A 262 15.32 1.80 9.11
N GLN A 263 15.07 0.49 9.08
CA GLN A 263 15.70 -0.46 8.16
C GLN A 263 14.84 -0.83 6.95
N SER A 264 13.60 -0.34 6.84
CA SER A 264 12.73 -0.67 5.72
C SER A 264 13.12 0.08 4.44
N THR A 265 12.76 -0.46 3.27
CA THR A 265 12.98 0.26 2.01
C THR A 265 12.11 1.52 1.93
N SER A 266 10.88 1.46 2.48
CA SER A 266 9.99 2.61 2.61
C SER A 266 10.60 3.75 3.42
N ALA A 267 11.44 3.46 4.42
CA ALA A 267 12.16 4.50 5.16
C ALA A 267 13.17 5.26 4.30
N ILE A 268 13.77 4.64 3.27
CA ILE A 268 14.65 5.35 2.33
C ILE A 268 13.83 6.40 1.56
N GLN A 269 12.73 5.97 0.94
CA GLN A 269 11.83 6.86 0.19
C GLN A 269 11.21 7.95 1.09
N ALA A 270 10.90 7.62 2.35
CA ALA A 270 10.38 8.58 3.31
C ALA A 270 11.41 9.68 3.65
N ARG A 271 12.69 9.34 3.84
CA ARG A 271 13.76 10.35 4.06
C ARG A 271 13.89 11.30 2.88
N GLU A 272 13.91 10.76 1.66
CA GLU A 272 13.98 11.56 0.42
C GLU A 272 12.78 12.51 0.31
N SER A 273 11.58 11.99 0.55
CA SER A 273 10.34 12.78 0.51
C SER A 273 10.31 13.87 1.58
N ALA A 274 10.77 13.58 2.80
CA ALA A 274 10.89 14.56 3.87
C ALA A 274 11.91 15.67 3.53
N ALA A 275 13.01 15.34 2.85
CA ALA A 275 13.99 16.32 2.40
C ALA A 275 13.40 17.29 1.36
N ILE A 276 12.65 16.76 0.38
CA ILE A 276 11.96 17.57 -0.64
C ILE A 276 10.93 18.50 0.03
N LEU A 277 10.10 17.97 0.94
CA LEU A 277 9.13 18.80 1.67
C LEU A 277 9.81 19.86 2.54
N THR A 278 10.96 19.56 3.14
CA THR A 278 11.74 20.55 3.90
C THR A 278 12.18 21.72 3.03
N ARG A 279 12.63 21.44 1.80
CA ARG A 279 12.96 22.48 0.81
C ARG A 279 11.70 23.28 0.43
N MET A 280 10.62 22.60 0.08
CA MET A 280 9.36 23.25 -0.31
C MET A 280 8.80 24.16 0.79
N ILE A 281 8.79 23.74 2.05
CA ILE A 281 8.32 24.56 3.18
C ILE A 281 9.13 25.86 3.31
N LYS A 282 10.46 25.81 3.08
CA LYS A 282 11.27 27.04 3.09
C LYS A 282 10.91 27.97 1.94
N GLU A 283 10.69 27.42 0.76
CA GLU A 283 10.27 28.17 -0.43
C GLU A 283 8.87 28.77 -0.24
N ASP A 284 7.94 28.03 0.37
CA ASP A 284 6.59 28.51 0.70
C ASP A 284 6.62 29.70 1.67
N ASN A 285 7.46 29.61 2.71
CA ASN A 285 7.64 30.72 3.65
C ASN A 285 8.26 31.95 2.97
N ALA A 286 9.25 31.75 2.09
CA ALA A 286 9.86 32.85 1.34
C ALA A 286 8.86 33.50 0.37
N HIS A 287 8.05 32.69 -0.31
CA HIS A 287 6.99 33.15 -1.22
C HIS A 287 5.91 33.92 -0.45
N ALA A 288 5.47 33.41 0.70
CA ALA A 288 4.47 34.08 1.55
C ALA A 288 4.93 35.45 2.10
N GLN A 289 6.24 35.63 2.31
CA GLN A 289 6.81 36.90 2.75
C GLN A 289 6.99 37.90 1.58
N ALA A 290 7.03 37.41 0.33
CA ALA A 290 7.16 38.25 -0.83
C ALA A 290 5.84 39.00 -1.12
N THR A 291 5.94 40.29 -1.47
CA THR A 291 4.77 41.01 -2.00
C THR A 291 4.52 40.58 -3.44
N ILE A 292 3.67 39.57 -3.61
CA ILE A 292 3.32 39.01 -4.91
C ILE A 292 2.18 39.83 -5.51
N LYS A 293 2.42 40.41 -6.70
CA LYS A 293 1.39 41.13 -7.45
C LYS A 293 0.27 40.18 -7.87
N PRO A 294 -0.99 40.64 -7.99
CA PRO A 294 -2.02 39.84 -8.64
C PRO A 294 -1.58 39.41 -10.05
N LEU A 295 -1.91 38.18 -10.47
CA LEU A 295 -1.50 37.61 -11.77
C LEU A 295 -1.78 38.56 -12.95
N ALA A 296 -2.93 39.25 -12.95
CA ALA A 296 -3.32 40.20 -14.00
C ALA A 296 -2.40 41.44 -14.12
N GLN A 297 -1.60 41.73 -13.09
CA GLN A 297 -0.65 42.86 -13.04
C GLN A 297 0.80 42.40 -13.28
N MET A 298 1.03 41.10 -13.43
CA MET A 298 2.34 40.52 -13.73
C MET A 298 2.61 40.56 -15.24
N THR A 299 3.88 40.68 -15.61
CA THR A 299 4.33 40.42 -16.99
C THR A 299 4.08 38.94 -17.36
N PRO A 300 3.98 38.58 -18.65
CA PRO A 300 3.79 37.18 -19.05
C PRO A 300 4.85 36.24 -18.47
N ARG A 301 6.11 36.68 -18.37
CA ARG A 301 7.19 35.90 -17.78
C ARG A 301 6.95 35.63 -16.29
N GLU A 302 6.59 36.67 -15.53
CA GLU A 302 6.25 36.56 -14.11
C GLU A 302 5.01 35.69 -13.89
N GLN A 303 3.98 35.82 -14.74
CA GLN A 303 2.78 34.97 -14.69
C GLN A 303 3.13 33.49 -14.83
N VAL A 304 3.96 33.14 -15.82
CA VAL A 304 4.37 31.75 -16.05
C VAL A 304 5.17 31.21 -14.87
N ALA A 305 6.11 31.99 -14.32
CA ALA A 305 6.89 31.57 -13.16
C ALA A 305 5.99 31.32 -11.93
N GLU A 306 5.04 32.23 -11.67
CA GLU A 306 4.08 32.09 -10.59
C GLU A 306 3.15 30.88 -10.80
N LEU A 307 2.66 30.65 -12.02
CA LEU A 307 1.81 29.50 -12.32
C LEU A 307 2.56 28.17 -12.19
N ILE A 308 3.83 28.11 -12.57
CA ILE A 308 4.69 26.93 -12.35
C ILE A 308 4.84 26.67 -10.85
N TYR A 309 5.07 27.71 -10.04
CA TYR A 309 5.11 27.60 -8.59
C TYR A 309 3.77 27.06 -8.04
N GLN A 310 2.64 27.59 -8.51
CA GLN A 310 1.30 27.14 -8.10
C GLN A 310 0.97 25.69 -8.52
N LEU A 311 1.71 25.06 -9.45
CA LEU A 311 1.53 23.64 -9.76
C LEU A 311 1.76 22.74 -8.54
N ARG A 312 2.48 23.21 -7.52
CA ARG A 312 2.65 22.50 -6.24
C ARG A 312 1.35 22.27 -5.49
N ASP A 313 0.32 23.05 -5.79
CA ASP A 313 -1.03 22.95 -5.22
C ASP A 313 -2.07 22.45 -6.24
N GLN A 314 -1.61 22.03 -7.42
CA GLN A 314 -2.43 21.35 -8.42
C GLN A 314 -2.97 20.04 -7.85
N LYS A 315 -4.30 19.87 -7.93
CA LYS A 315 -5.03 18.66 -7.54
C LYS A 315 -5.52 17.91 -8.77
N ALA A 316 -5.79 16.62 -8.63
CA ALA A 316 -6.50 15.84 -9.62
C ALA A 316 -8.01 16.16 -9.55
N GLU A 317 -8.70 16.23 -10.68
CA GLU A 317 -10.13 16.52 -10.71
C GLU A 317 -10.96 15.28 -10.28
N ASN A 318 -11.96 15.52 -9.41
CA ASN A 318 -13.13 14.69 -9.12
C ASN A 318 -12.94 13.17 -9.12
N GLY A 319 -12.23 12.65 -8.11
CA GLY A 319 -12.56 11.35 -7.49
C GLY A 319 -12.47 10.10 -8.37
N MET A 320 -12.04 10.19 -9.64
CA MET A 320 -11.74 9.01 -10.44
C MET A 320 -10.45 8.41 -9.88
N ARG A 321 -10.66 7.41 -9.03
CA ARG A 321 -9.63 6.52 -8.52
C ARG A 321 -8.74 6.10 -9.67
N VAL A 322 -7.46 6.42 -9.54
CA VAL A 322 -6.39 5.81 -10.32
C VAL A 322 -6.40 4.32 -9.98
N GLY A 323 -7.22 3.55 -10.70
CA GLY A 323 -7.31 2.12 -10.51
C GLY A 323 -6.06 1.45 -11.09
N PRO A 324 -5.51 0.41 -10.44
CA PRO A 324 -4.41 -0.38 -10.98
C PRO A 324 -4.77 -1.09 -12.30
N TRP A 325 -6.05 -1.18 -12.64
CA TRP A 325 -6.59 -1.96 -13.75
C TRP A 325 -6.52 -1.28 -15.14
N ASN A 326 -6.17 0.01 -15.24
CA ASN A 326 -6.06 0.73 -16.52
C ASN A 326 -4.59 0.99 -16.95
N GLY A 327 -3.66 0.11 -16.57
CA GLY A 327 -2.31 0.08 -17.14
C GLY A 327 -1.41 1.27 -16.80
N GLY A 328 -1.65 1.97 -15.68
CA GLY A 328 -0.72 2.98 -15.16
C GLY A 328 -0.49 4.21 -16.04
N ILE A 329 -1.23 4.35 -17.15
CA ILE A 329 -1.21 5.58 -17.95
C ILE A 329 -2.13 6.58 -17.24
N TYR A 330 -1.55 7.29 -16.28
CA TYR A 330 -2.17 8.46 -15.72
C TYR A 330 -2.52 9.44 -16.85
N SER A 331 -3.80 9.52 -17.23
CA SER A 331 -4.20 10.48 -18.24
C SER A 331 -4.20 11.87 -17.60
N PHE A 332 -3.13 12.62 -17.86
CA PHE A 332 -3.04 14.04 -17.50
C PHE A 332 -4.15 14.91 -18.12
N ASN A 333 -4.94 14.33 -19.04
CA ASN A 333 -6.23 14.86 -19.48
C ASN A 333 -7.14 15.25 -18.30
N GLN A 334 -6.93 14.68 -17.10
CA GLN A 334 -7.70 14.94 -15.87
C GLN A 334 -7.16 16.10 -15.00
N VAL A 335 -6.06 16.76 -15.39
CA VAL A 335 -5.42 17.85 -14.62
C VAL A 335 -5.87 19.23 -15.11
N LEU A 336 -6.54 19.29 -16.27
CA LEU A 336 -6.94 20.53 -16.93
C LEU A 336 -8.38 20.92 -16.59
N TYR A 337 -8.66 21.19 -15.31
CA TYR A 337 -9.93 21.82 -14.94
C TYR A 337 -9.87 23.34 -15.20
N LYS A 338 -11.05 23.95 -15.43
CA LYS A 338 -11.15 25.38 -15.75
C LYS A 338 -10.55 26.23 -14.62
N GLY A 339 -9.51 26.99 -14.95
CA GLY A 339 -8.86 27.90 -14.00
C GLY A 339 -7.73 27.28 -13.17
N SER A 340 -7.40 26.00 -13.34
CA SER A 340 -6.21 25.41 -12.71
C SER A 340 -4.91 26.08 -13.21
N PRO A 341 -3.81 26.10 -12.43
CA PRO A 341 -2.53 26.62 -12.91
C PRO A 341 -2.06 25.95 -14.19
N ALA A 342 -2.25 24.63 -14.32
CA ALA A 342 -1.92 23.89 -15.54
C ALA A 342 -2.74 24.36 -16.76
N THR A 343 -4.06 24.56 -16.60
CA THR A 343 -4.92 25.08 -17.68
C THR A 343 -4.54 26.51 -18.07
N GLN A 344 -4.20 27.35 -17.09
CA GLN A 344 -3.74 28.72 -17.36
C GLN A 344 -2.42 28.71 -18.15
N LEU A 345 -1.46 27.85 -17.80
CA LEU A 345 -0.21 27.68 -18.54
C LEU A 345 -0.45 27.20 -19.98
N VAL A 346 -1.35 26.23 -20.19
CA VAL A 346 -1.73 25.79 -21.55
C VAL A 346 -2.34 26.94 -22.35
N ASN A 347 -3.23 27.74 -21.74
CA ASN A 347 -3.89 28.86 -22.42
C ASN A 347 -2.93 29.99 -22.78
N LEU A 348 -1.85 30.19 -22.02
CA LEU A 348 -0.78 31.13 -22.38
C LEU A 348 0.00 30.65 -23.62
N GLY A 349 0.02 29.34 -23.90
CA GLY A 349 0.56 28.78 -25.14
C GLY A 349 2.09 28.86 -25.23
N ASP A 350 2.60 29.12 -26.43
CA ASP A 350 4.05 29.02 -26.75
C ASP A 350 4.94 29.92 -25.88
N VAL A 351 4.41 31.03 -25.37
CA VAL A 351 5.16 31.96 -24.49
C VAL A 351 5.62 31.30 -23.18
N THR A 352 5.05 30.14 -22.83
CA THR A 352 5.39 29.39 -21.61
C THR A 352 6.52 28.38 -21.80
N LEU A 353 6.78 27.95 -23.05
CA LEU A 353 7.58 26.75 -23.35
C LEU A 353 8.98 26.80 -22.76
N GLU A 354 9.69 27.93 -22.87
CA GLU A 354 11.05 28.04 -22.35
C GLU A 354 11.11 27.80 -20.83
N GLN A 355 10.22 28.42 -20.06
CA GLN A 355 10.20 28.29 -18.60
C GLN A 355 9.70 26.90 -18.17
N LEU A 356 8.72 26.33 -18.87
CA LEU A 356 8.29 24.95 -18.64
C LEU A 356 9.43 23.96 -18.90
N ILE A 357 10.18 24.11 -20.00
CA ILE A 357 11.35 23.27 -20.31
C ILE A 357 12.38 23.42 -19.21
N ASN A 358 12.65 24.63 -18.72
CA ASN A 358 13.60 24.83 -17.63
C ASN A 358 13.14 24.19 -16.30
N ALA A 359 11.85 23.89 -16.12
CA ALA A 359 11.27 23.32 -14.91
C ALA A 359 10.92 21.82 -14.99
N VAL A 360 11.19 21.13 -16.11
CA VAL A 360 10.81 19.70 -16.27
C VAL A 360 11.47 18.74 -15.27
N ASP A 361 12.54 19.17 -14.61
CA ASP A 361 13.26 18.43 -13.58
C ASP A 361 12.98 18.94 -12.16
N ASP A 362 11.98 19.82 -11.98
CA ASP A 362 11.53 20.24 -10.66
C ASP A 362 10.91 19.04 -9.91
N ASP A 363 11.63 18.58 -8.89
CA ASP A 363 11.27 17.45 -8.04
C ASP A 363 10.28 17.83 -6.93
N SER A 364 9.81 19.07 -6.88
CA SER A 364 8.79 19.50 -5.93
C SER A 364 7.51 18.71 -6.12
N PHE A 365 6.88 18.32 -5.02
CA PHE A 365 5.61 17.61 -5.06
C PHE A 365 4.45 18.52 -5.47
N THR A 366 3.46 17.93 -6.14
CA THR A 366 2.12 18.51 -6.31
C THR A 366 1.14 17.96 -5.27
N ARG A 367 -0.15 18.34 -5.35
CA ARG A 367 -1.24 17.73 -4.57
C ARG A 367 -1.91 16.57 -5.31
N CYS A 368 -1.40 16.16 -6.46
CA CYS A 368 -1.85 14.96 -7.16
C CYS A 368 -1.12 13.74 -6.59
N GLY A 369 -1.74 13.07 -5.61
CA GLY A 369 -1.19 11.86 -4.97
C GLY A 369 -2.07 10.62 -5.17
N SER A 370 -1.42 9.45 -5.20
CA SER A 370 -2.04 8.14 -5.04
C SER A 370 -1.36 7.38 -3.90
N SER A 371 -1.84 6.17 -3.59
CA SER A 371 -1.20 5.26 -2.62
C SER A 371 0.22 4.84 -3.02
N HIS A 372 0.63 5.03 -4.28
CA HIS A 372 1.92 4.55 -4.78
C HIS A 372 2.89 5.66 -5.13
N ARG A 373 2.40 6.86 -5.47
CA ARG A 373 3.27 7.98 -5.86
C ARG A 373 2.55 9.32 -5.77
N VAL A 374 3.34 10.39 -5.73
CA VAL A 374 2.87 11.77 -5.85
C VAL A 374 3.55 12.38 -7.06
N PHE A 375 2.78 13.07 -7.90
CA PHE A 375 3.31 13.74 -9.08
C PHE A 375 4.24 14.89 -8.71
N ARG A 376 5.30 15.05 -9.52
CA ARG A 376 6.23 16.17 -9.43
C ARG A 376 5.80 17.33 -10.32
N VAL A 377 6.20 18.55 -9.96
CA VAL A 377 6.01 19.75 -10.78
C VAL A 377 6.62 19.58 -12.17
N GLY A 378 7.81 18.96 -12.26
CA GLY A 378 8.45 18.66 -13.53
C GLY A 378 7.63 17.72 -14.43
N GLU A 379 7.00 16.69 -13.86
CA GLU A 379 6.07 15.81 -14.59
C GLU A 379 4.87 16.61 -15.12
N CYS A 380 4.32 17.54 -14.32
CA CYS A 380 3.26 18.44 -14.77
C CYS A 380 3.72 19.32 -15.94
N CYS A 381 4.92 19.90 -15.85
CA CYS A 381 5.48 20.77 -16.89
C CYS A 381 5.63 20.01 -18.21
N GLN A 382 6.16 18.78 -18.20
CA GLN A 382 6.25 17.94 -19.39
C GLN A 382 4.87 17.73 -20.03
N LYS A 383 3.84 17.45 -19.24
CA LYS A 383 2.48 17.22 -19.74
C LYS A 383 1.82 18.48 -20.30
N ILE A 384 2.14 19.64 -19.74
CA ILE A 384 1.70 20.94 -20.28
C ILE A 384 2.40 21.20 -21.63
N ILE A 385 3.70 20.93 -21.76
CA ILE A 385 4.43 21.05 -23.02
C ILE A 385 3.82 20.13 -24.09
N ASP A 386 3.56 18.86 -23.77
CA ASP A 386 2.93 17.89 -24.67
C ASP A 386 1.56 18.37 -25.16
N ARG A 387 0.86 19.20 -24.37
CA ARG A 387 -0.45 19.74 -24.71
C ARG A 387 -0.37 20.98 -25.61
N ILE A 388 0.59 21.86 -25.36
CA ILE A 388 0.84 23.06 -26.17
C ILE A 388 1.37 22.64 -27.55
N GLN A 389 2.31 21.68 -27.58
CA GLN A 389 2.98 21.19 -28.79
C GLN A 389 2.86 19.66 -28.90
N PRO A 390 1.72 19.11 -29.37
CA PRO A 390 1.46 17.67 -29.43
C PRO A 390 2.27 17.00 -30.55
N THR A 391 3.53 16.69 -30.25
CA THR A 391 4.47 16.09 -31.21
C THR A 391 4.59 14.57 -31.08
N GLY A 392 4.08 14.00 -29.99
CA GLY A 392 4.22 12.58 -29.65
C GLY A 392 5.65 12.16 -29.25
N ARG A 393 6.58 13.10 -29.08
CA ARG A 393 7.95 12.82 -28.67
C ARG A 393 8.06 12.68 -27.16
N MET A 394 8.90 11.75 -26.72
CA MET A 394 9.25 11.57 -25.31
C MET A 394 10.72 11.91 -25.10
N PHE A 395 11.01 12.64 -24.02
CA PHE A 395 12.37 12.98 -23.60
C PHE A 395 12.67 12.27 -22.28
N ASP A 396 13.88 11.70 -22.16
CA ASP A 396 14.33 11.02 -20.94
C ASP A 396 14.80 12.02 -19.89
N VAL A 397 13.83 12.67 -19.24
CA VAL A 397 14.11 13.64 -18.17
C VAL A 397 14.69 12.95 -16.93
N ALA A 398 14.24 11.74 -16.60
CA ALA A 398 14.70 11.02 -15.41
C ALA A 398 16.15 10.57 -15.52
N GLY A 399 16.60 10.11 -16.69
CA GLY A 399 17.97 9.65 -16.90
C GLY A 399 18.99 10.79 -17.09
N ASN A 400 18.64 11.85 -17.83
CA ASN A 400 19.52 13.01 -18.02
C ASN A 400 18.72 14.31 -18.25
N PRO A 401 18.37 15.02 -17.16
CA PRO A 401 17.60 16.26 -17.23
C PRO A 401 18.19 17.32 -18.17
N GLN A 402 19.51 17.51 -18.14
CA GLN A 402 20.18 18.55 -18.91
C GLN A 402 20.15 18.25 -20.41
N ARG A 403 20.40 17.00 -20.80
CA ARG A 403 20.30 16.56 -22.19
C ARG A 403 18.86 16.63 -22.69
N ALA A 404 17.89 16.22 -21.86
CA ALA A 404 16.48 16.34 -22.18
C ALA A 404 16.08 17.80 -22.44
N LYS A 405 16.42 18.72 -21.51
CA LYS A 405 16.19 20.15 -21.67
C LYS A 405 16.81 20.73 -22.93
N ALA A 406 18.07 20.41 -23.23
CA ALA A 406 18.74 20.87 -24.44
C ALA A 406 18.01 20.38 -25.71
N ALA A 407 17.65 19.09 -25.75
CA ALA A 407 16.90 18.52 -26.87
C ALA A 407 15.50 19.15 -27.02
N MET A 408 14.82 19.43 -25.91
CA MET A 408 13.52 20.12 -25.90
C MET A 408 13.64 21.56 -26.41
N LYS A 409 14.70 22.30 -26.04
CA LYS A 409 14.93 23.67 -26.55
C LYS A 409 15.16 23.69 -28.06
N VAL A 410 15.99 22.79 -28.57
CA VAL A 410 16.22 22.65 -30.02
C VAL A 410 14.91 22.34 -30.73
N TRP A 411 14.13 21.42 -30.18
CA TRP A 411 12.93 20.92 -30.84
C TRP A 411 11.75 21.90 -30.80
N TYR A 412 11.45 22.47 -29.62
CA TYR A 412 10.26 23.30 -29.42
C TYR A 412 10.52 24.79 -29.64
N LEU A 413 11.76 25.27 -29.47
CA LEU A 413 12.10 26.69 -29.60
C LEU A 413 12.92 26.99 -30.86
N GLY A 414 13.46 25.96 -31.54
CA GLY A 414 14.32 26.14 -32.71
C GLY A 414 15.71 26.72 -32.41
N ASN A 415 16.14 26.65 -31.14
CA ASN A 415 17.42 27.21 -30.65
C ASN A 415 18.59 26.23 -30.69
#